data_AF-A0A6B8VID8-F1
#
_entry.id   AF-A0A6B8VID8-F1
#
_cell.length_a   1.000
_cell.length_b   1.000
_cell.length_c   1.000
_cell.angle_alpha   90.00
_cell.angle_beta   90.00
_cell.angle_gamma   90.00
#
_symmetry.space_group_name_H-M   'P 1'
#
loop_
_entity.id
_entity.type
_entity.pdbx_description
1 polymer ?
#
loop_
_entity_poly.entity_id
_entity_poly.type
_entity_poly.pdbx_seq_one_letter_code
_entity_poly.pdbx_strand_id
1 'polypeptide(L)'
;MGFWNRLIGTSGAERIVDARAAGSPSPRHRRATDMHEELCCDPRVAAQALLLATDNAAELGLVPNREITVDDIDLDFYNGPDGFRLEHLSALLRLTEDDGTPLYPKTVHFDPECVNSNDAYSRLVWQVADAAGTTERFADVRCDLHFGPNFAKFPVGELHYRLDGEPVHHDVAVEGEWADPEVVRRIFQDATPEGHRWVATGDFAVHVWVPEEHADNIARIFASEDTAAEARLAGRFYEERHHGPHRHHPDPAGAVHEEQEEAAQQGEEGHRDGPDHRRDGQ
;
A
#
# COMPACT_ATOMS: atom_id res chain seq x y z
N MET A 1 -15.21 6.78 3.61
CA MET A 1 -15.10 5.49 2.85
C MET A 1 -15.78 5.48 1.47
N GLY A 2 -16.78 6.31 1.16
CA GLY A 2 -17.55 6.21 -0.11
C GLY A 2 -17.36 7.34 -1.12
N PHE A 3 -16.53 8.34 -0.84
CA PHE A 3 -16.38 9.56 -1.63
C PHE A 3 -15.28 9.41 -2.71
N TRP A 4 -14.06 9.03 -2.30
CA TRP A 4 -12.95 8.68 -3.20
C TRP A 4 -13.30 7.56 -4.21
N ASN A 5 -13.98 6.51 -3.74
CA ASN A 5 -14.46 5.41 -4.59
C ASN A 5 -15.50 5.83 -5.64
N ARG A 6 -16.18 6.98 -5.47
CA ARG A 6 -17.19 7.49 -6.42
C ARG A 6 -16.61 8.47 -7.45
N LEU A 7 -15.50 9.15 -7.14
CA LEU A 7 -14.94 10.22 -7.98
C LEU A 7 -13.87 9.72 -8.95
N ILE A 8 -13.02 8.79 -8.53
CA ILE A 8 -12.00 8.15 -9.39
C ILE A 8 -12.63 7.43 -10.60
N GLY A 9 -13.90 6.97 -10.47
CA GLY A 9 -14.66 6.33 -11.54
C GLY A 9 -15.14 7.22 -12.70
N THR A 10 -14.76 8.51 -12.75
CA THR A 10 -15.22 9.44 -13.81
C THR A 10 -14.12 9.90 -14.79
N SER A 11 -12.87 9.48 -14.61
CA SER A 11 -11.82 9.75 -15.60
C SER A 11 -11.92 8.76 -16.77
N GLY A 12 -11.99 9.29 -18.00
CA GLY A 12 -12.37 8.58 -19.23
C GLY A 12 -11.36 7.57 -19.78
N ALA A 13 -10.51 6.98 -18.95
CA ALA A 13 -9.68 5.83 -19.31
C ALA A 13 -9.93 4.72 -18.29
N GLU A 14 -10.82 3.81 -18.68
CA GLU A 14 -11.04 2.49 -18.10
C GLU A 14 -11.77 2.41 -16.74
N ARG A 15 -12.93 1.75 -16.80
CA ARG A 15 -13.78 1.41 -15.66
C ARG A 15 -13.14 0.26 -14.87
N ILE A 16 -12.43 0.54 -13.81
CA ILE A 16 -12.30 -0.37 -12.66
C ILE A 16 -12.51 0.46 -11.40
N VAL A 17 -13.64 0.23 -10.75
CA VAL A 17 -13.93 0.76 -9.41
C VAL A 17 -13.23 -0.18 -8.44
N ASP A 18 -12.29 0.31 -7.63
CA ASP A 18 -11.86 -0.47 -6.47
C ASP A 18 -11.80 0.35 -5.18
N ALA A 19 -12.13 -0.32 -4.08
CA ALA A 19 -12.51 0.23 -2.79
C ALA A 19 -11.32 0.72 -1.93
N ARG A 20 -10.19 1.09 -2.54
CA ARG A 20 -8.87 1.11 -1.88
C ARG A 20 -8.31 2.46 -1.49
N ALA A 21 -9.15 3.50 -1.41
CA ALA A 21 -8.72 4.75 -0.78
C ALA A 21 -8.22 4.56 0.67
N ALA A 22 -8.50 3.45 1.35
CA ALA A 22 -8.10 3.16 2.73
C ALA A 22 -6.67 2.63 2.93
N GLY A 23 -5.76 2.85 1.98
CA GLY A 23 -4.37 2.37 2.07
C GLY A 23 -4.26 0.87 1.73
N SER A 24 -3.73 0.56 0.54
CA SER A 24 -3.29 -0.79 0.23
C SER A 24 -2.10 -1.13 1.13
N PRO A 25 -1.99 -2.36 1.68
CA PRO A 25 -0.80 -2.78 2.39
C PRO A 25 0.44 -2.53 1.53
N SER A 26 1.42 -1.79 2.06
CA SER A 26 2.67 -1.50 1.38
C SER A 26 3.78 -2.48 1.81
N PRO A 27 4.79 -2.72 0.95
CA PRO A 27 5.98 -3.45 1.35
C PRO A 27 6.67 -2.77 2.53
N ARG A 28 7.32 -3.54 3.40
CA ARG A 28 8.07 -2.96 4.51
C ARG A 28 9.32 -2.27 3.97
N HIS A 29 9.65 -1.12 4.54
CA HIS A 29 10.95 -0.50 4.30
C HIS A 29 12.01 -1.26 5.12
N ARG A 30 12.81 -2.11 4.47
CA ARG A 30 13.94 -2.80 5.12
C ARG A 30 15.07 -1.80 5.34
N ARG A 31 15.31 -1.42 6.60
CA ARG A 31 16.49 -0.63 6.97
C ARG A 31 17.72 -1.51 6.98
N ALA A 32 18.90 -0.93 6.76
CA ALA A 32 20.19 -1.61 6.89
C ALA A 32 20.42 -2.29 8.27
N THR A 33 19.64 -1.93 9.30
CA THR A 33 19.69 -2.57 10.62
C THR A 33 18.85 -3.85 10.76
N ASP A 34 17.93 -4.12 9.82
CA ASP A 34 17.09 -5.32 9.80
C ASP A 34 17.69 -6.46 8.94
N MET A 35 18.96 -6.31 8.55
CA MET A 35 19.72 -7.14 7.60
C MET A 35 20.06 -8.59 8.04
N HIS A 36 19.36 -9.14 9.03
CA HIS A 36 19.62 -10.49 9.53
C HIS A 36 18.49 -11.51 9.29
N GLU A 37 17.45 -11.15 8.54
CA GLU A 37 16.52 -12.17 8.01
C GLU A 37 17.14 -12.85 6.78
N GLU A 38 17.31 -14.17 6.84
CA GLU A 38 17.70 -14.97 5.67
C GLU A 38 16.66 -14.76 4.56
N LEU A 39 17.13 -14.44 3.34
CA LEU A 39 16.27 -14.34 2.16
C LEU A 39 15.42 -15.62 2.04
N CYS A 40 14.11 -15.47 1.87
CA CYS A 40 13.18 -16.59 1.71
C CYS A 40 13.39 -17.41 0.42
N CYS A 41 14.33 -16.99 -0.45
CA CYS A 41 14.55 -17.54 -1.78
C CYS A 41 16.02 -17.55 -2.17
N ASP A 42 16.36 -18.27 -3.25
CA ASP A 42 17.70 -18.28 -3.84
C ASP A 42 18.13 -16.84 -4.27
N PRO A 43 19.22 -16.30 -3.70
CA PRO A 43 19.71 -14.95 -4.01
C PRO A 43 19.98 -14.71 -5.50
N ARG A 44 20.33 -15.75 -6.26
CA ARG A 44 20.58 -15.63 -7.70
C ARG A 44 19.30 -15.36 -8.48
N VAL A 45 18.21 -16.00 -8.08
CA VAL A 45 16.89 -15.82 -8.70
C VAL A 45 16.35 -14.43 -8.39
N ALA A 46 16.52 -13.98 -7.15
CA ALA A 46 16.20 -12.63 -6.72
C ALA A 46 16.99 -11.57 -7.51
N ALA A 47 18.32 -11.71 -7.60
CA ALA A 47 19.17 -10.80 -8.34
C ALA A 47 18.82 -10.75 -9.83
N GLN A 48 18.50 -11.89 -10.44
CA GLN A 48 18.06 -11.94 -11.83
C GLN A 48 16.71 -11.24 -12.04
N ALA A 49 15.76 -11.44 -11.12
CA ALA A 49 14.46 -10.76 -11.20
C ALA A 49 14.61 -9.25 -11.06
N LEU A 50 15.44 -8.78 -10.13
CA LEU A 50 15.74 -7.37 -9.95
C LEU A 50 16.42 -6.77 -11.18
N LEU A 51 17.45 -7.43 -11.72
CA LEU A 51 18.16 -6.95 -12.92
C LEU A 51 17.20 -6.73 -14.10
N LEU A 52 16.34 -7.70 -14.37
CA LEU A 52 15.34 -7.58 -15.44
C LEU A 52 14.36 -6.43 -15.17
N ALA A 53 13.94 -6.25 -13.91
CA ALA A 53 13.05 -5.16 -13.54
C ALA A 53 13.70 -3.79 -13.73
N THR A 54 14.96 -3.63 -13.33
CA THR A 54 15.71 -2.37 -13.50
C THR A 54 15.99 -2.07 -14.97
N ASP A 55 16.30 -3.09 -15.78
CA ASP A 55 16.50 -2.93 -17.22
C ASP A 55 15.19 -2.49 -17.91
N ASN A 56 14.07 -3.13 -17.59
CA ASN A 56 12.76 -2.75 -18.11
C ASN A 56 12.37 -1.32 -17.70
N ALA A 57 12.64 -0.92 -16.45
CA ALA A 57 12.38 0.44 -15.99
C ALA A 57 13.24 1.46 -16.75
N ALA A 58 14.52 1.15 -16.98
CA ALA A 58 15.42 2.01 -17.74
C ALA A 58 14.98 2.18 -19.21
N GLU A 59 14.45 1.14 -19.84
CA GLU A 59 13.85 1.22 -21.18
C GLU A 59 12.63 2.16 -21.26
N LEU A 60 11.97 2.40 -20.12
CA LEU A 60 10.85 3.33 -19.97
C LEU A 60 11.30 4.75 -19.54
N GLY A 61 12.61 4.99 -19.50
CA GLY A 61 13.20 6.26 -19.07
C GLY A 61 13.24 6.46 -17.55
N LEU A 62 13.02 5.39 -16.77
CA LEU A 62 13.03 5.43 -15.31
C LEU A 62 14.39 4.92 -14.80
N VAL A 63 15.23 5.85 -14.35
CA VAL A 63 16.57 5.54 -13.82
C VAL A 63 16.64 5.99 -12.37
N PRO A 64 17.01 5.11 -11.41
CA PRO A 64 17.10 5.47 -10.01
C PRO A 64 18.34 6.36 -9.72
N ASN A 65 18.29 7.09 -8.60
CA ASN A 65 19.40 7.95 -8.15
C ASN A 65 20.62 7.17 -7.65
N ARG A 66 20.46 5.89 -7.33
CA ARG A 66 21.54 4.95 -6.98
C ARG A 66 21.23 3.54 -7.46
N GLU A 67 22.23 2.68 -7.37
CA GLU A 67 22.07 1.25 -7.61
C GLU A 67 21.07 0.64 -6.61
N ILE A 68 20.20 -0.24 -7.11
CA ILE A 68 19.22 -1.00 -6.34
C ILE A 68 19.76 -2.41 -6.16
N THR A 69 19.69 -2.91 -4.94
CA THR A 69 20.14 -4.24 -4.55
C THR A 69 18.95 -5.11 -4.14
N VAL A 70 19.15 -6.42 -4.05
CA VAL A 70 18.10 -7.34 -3.61
C VAL A 70 17.60 -7.00 -2.21
N ASP A 71 18.45 -6.43 -1.36
CA ASP A 71 18.12 -6.06 0.01
C ASP A 71 17.14 -4.88 0.09
N ASP A 72 17.06 -4.05 -0.96
CA ASP A 72 16.08 -2.97 -1.08
C ASP A 72 14.66 -3.52 -1.33
N ILE A 73 14.51 -4.77 -1.77
CA ILE A 73 13.24 -5.38 -2.14
C ILE A 73 12.71 -6.30 -1.03
N ASP A 74 11.50 -6.02 -0.54
CA ASP A 74 10.76 -6.92 0.34
C ASP A 74 10.12 -8.07 -0.47
N LEU A 75 10.96 -9.03 -0.89
CA LEU A 75 10.51 -10.18 -1.68
C LEU A 75 9.46 -11.04 -0.96
N ASP A 76 9.48 -11.07 0.38
CA ASP A 76 8.45 -11.74 1.19
C ASP A 76 7.09 -11.09 0.98
N PHE A 77 7.05 -9.75 0.95
CA PHE A 77 5.82 -9.02 0.63
C PHE A 77 5.27 -9.35 -0.77
N TYR A 78 6.11 -9.73 -1.73
CA TYR A 78 5.69 -10.12 -3.06
C TYR A 78 5.52 -11.63 -3.26
N ASN A 79 5.56 -12.43 -2.18
CA ASN A 79 5.51 -13.90 -2.25
C ASN A 79 6.65 -14.50 -3.12
N GLY A 80 7.84 -13.88 -3.06
CA GLY A 80 9.05 -14.30 -3.74
C GLY A 80 9.32 -13.59 -5.08
N PRO A 81 10.42 -13.96 -5.77
CA PRO A 81 10.85 -13.31 -7.01
C PRO A 81 9.83 -13.36 -8.16
N ASP A 82 9.01 -14.41 -8.22
CA ASP A 82 8.00 -14.54 -9.27
C ASP A 82 6.84 -13.56 -9.07
N GLY A 83 6.38 -13.36 -7.83
CA GLY A 83 5.36 -12.34 -7.56
C GLY A 83 5.91 -10.93 -7.67
N PHE A 84 7.19 -10.70 -7.32
CA PHE A 84 7.85 -9.42 -7.58
C PHE A 84 7.84 -9.07 -9.08
N ARG A 85 8.09 -10.04 -9.97
CA ARG A 85 8.03 -9.80 -11.43
C ARG A 85 6.65 -9.34 -11.90
N LEU A 86 5.57 -9.73 -11.22
CA LEU A 86 4.20 -9.33 -11.56
C LEU A 86 3.86 -7.91 -11.11
N GLU A 87 4.64 -7.31 -10.20
CA GLU A 87 4.43 -5.98 -9.61
C GLU A 87 5.72 -5.13 -9.65
N HIS A 88 6.63 -5.44 -10.58
CA HIS A 88 8.02 -4.98 -10.53
C HIS A 88 8.15 -3.45 -10.66
N LEU A 89 7.37 -2.80 -11.53
CA LEU A 89 7.51 -1.38 -11.78
C LEU A 89 7.00 -0.56 -10.58
N SER A 90 5.80 -0.87 -10.07
CA SER A 90 5.26 -0.24 -8.86
C SER A 90 6.10 -0.57 -7.64
N ALA A 91 6.68 -1.77 -7.54
CA ALA A 91 7.62 -2.12 -6.47
C ALA A 91 8.87 -1.23 -6.50
N LEU A 92 9.49 -1.08 -7.68
CA LEU A 92 10.67 -0.22 -7.85
C LEU A 92 10.35 1.25 -7.53
N LEU A 93 9.24 1.77 -8.04
CA LEU A 93 8.86 3.16 -7.84
C LEU A 93 8.44 3.49 -6.39
N ARG A 94 8.14 2.48 -5.56
CA ARG A 94 7.89 2.63 -4.12
C ARG A 94 9.15 2.70 -3.27
N LEU A 95 10.34 2.48 -3.84
CA LEU A 95 11.58 2.58 -3.10
C LEU A 95 11.87 4.03 -2.71
N THR A 96 12.34 4.20 -1.48
CA THR A 96 12.79 5.48 -0.93
C THR A 96 14.20 5.36 -0.40
N GLU A 97 14.89 6.48 -0.30
CA GLU A 97 16.07 6.62 0.55
C GLU A 97 15.67 6.64 2.03
N ASP A 98 16.67 6.59 2.93
CA ASP A 98 16.48 6.58 4.39
C ASP A 98 15.73 7.82 4.91
N ASP A 99 15.81 8.95 4.20
CA ASP A 99 15.12 10.19 4.53
C ASP A 99 13.68 10.27 3.97
N GLY A 100 13.22 9.22 3.29
CA GLY A 100 11.90 9.12 2.66
C GLY A 100 11.83 9.68 1.25
N THR A 101 12.93 10.20 0.69
CA THR A 101 12.96 10.69 -0.69
C THR A 101 12.76 9.52 -1.67
N PRO A 102 11.84 9.63 -2.65
CA PRO A 102 11.70 8.60 -3.68
C PRO A 102 13.00 8.34 -4.43
N LEU A 103 13.34 7.05 -4.61
CA LEU A 103 14.58 6.63 -5.24
C LEU A 103 14.62 6.98 -6.73
N TYR A 104 13.45 6.98 -7.36
CA TYR A 104 13.25 7.38 -8.75
C TYR A 104 12.91 8.88 -8.82
N PRO A 105 13.63 9.67 -9.63
CA PRO A 105 13.28 11.05 -9.90
C PRO A 105 11.86 11.20 -10.44
N LYS A 106 11.29 12.41 -10.33
CA LYS A 106 9.94 12.71 -10.84
C LYS A 106 8.87 11.76 -10.31
N THR A 107 9.05 11.29 -9.08
CA THR A 107 8.12 10.41 -8.39
C THR A 107 7.67 11.08 -7.09
N VAL A 108 6.39 10.95 -6.75
CA VAL A 108 5.81 11.35 -5.47
C VAL A 108 5.09 10.14 -4.89
N HIS A 109 5.38 9.86 -3.61
CA HIS A 109 4.55 8.96 -2.81
C HIS A 109 3.50 9.81 -2.12
N PHE A 110 2.24 9.49 -2.37
CA PHE A 110 1.11 10.26 -1.89
C PHE A 110 0.30 9.42 -0.90
N ASP A 111 0.12 9.97 0.29
CA ASP A 111 -0.79 9.43 1.29
C ASP A 111 -2.08 10.27 1.27
N PRO A 112 -3.24 9.69 0.93
CA PRO A 112 -4.50 10.43 0.94
C PRO A 112 -4.91 10.91 2.33
N GLU A 113 -4.35 10.36 3.41
CA GLU A 113 -4.55 10.79 4.81
C GLU A 113 -3.57 11.91 5.24
N CYS A 114 -3.14 12.77 4.31
CA CYS A 114 -2.14 13.81 4.58
C CYS A 114 -2.70 15.13 5.14
N VAL A 115 -4.02 15.30 5.26
CA VAL A 115 -4.65 16.58 5.60
C VAL A 115 -4.70 16.78 7.11
N ASN A 116 -3.58 17.23 7.69
CA ASN A 116 -3.43 17.36 9.15
C ASN A 116 -3.27 18.82 9.65
N SER A 117 -3.43 19.81 8.78
CA SER A 117 -3.17 21.22 9.09
C SER A 117 -3.70 22.16 8.00
N ASN A 118 -3.84 23.45 8.33
CA ASN A 118 -4.36 24.47 7.39
C ASN A 118 -3.50 24.68 6.15
N ASP A 119 -2.22 24.32 6.17
CA ASP A 119 -1.28 24.54 5.08
C ASP A 119 -1.02 23.26 4.26
N ALA A 120 -1.73 22.15 4.54
CA ALA A 120 -1.47 20.84 3.96
C ALA A 120 -1.39 20.86 2.42
N TYR A 121 -2.33 21.51 1.74
CA TYR A 121 -2.29 21.63 0.28
C TYR A 121 -1.20 22.55 -0.24
N SER A 122 -0.83 23.59 0.51
CA SER A 122 0.29 24.44 0.10
C SER A 122 1.60 23.65 0.13
N ARG A 123 1.79 22.78 1.14
CA ARG A 123 2.92 21.87 1.21
C ARG A 123 2.87 20.84 0.09
N LEU A 124 1.71 20.29 -0.21
CA LEU A 124 1.51 19.36 -1.33
C LEU A 124 1.86 20.01 -2.68
N VAL A 125 1.40 21.24 -2.96
CA VAL A 125 1.75 21.97 -4.18
C VAL A 125 3.27 22.06 -4.34
N TRP A 126 3.99 22.47 -3.29
CA TRP A 126 5.44 22.59 -3.37
C TRP A 126 6.14 21.24 -3.51
N GLN A 127 5.69 20.20 -2.81
CA GLN A 127 6.24 18.86 -2.93
C GLN A 127 6.06 18.30 -4.36
N VAL A 128 4.87 18.46 -4.93
CA VAL A 128 4.56 17.99 -6.29
C VAL A 128 5.34 18.79 -7.33
N ALA A 129 5.40 20.11 -7.20
CA ALA A 129 6.13 20.97 -8.13
C ALA A 129 7.65 20.71 -8.09
N ASP A 130 8.22 20.49 -6.90
CA ASP A 130 9.63 20.14 -6.73
C ASP A 130 9.96 18.80 -7.40
N ALA A 131 9.16 17.76 -7.11
CA ALA A 131 9.34 16.45 -7.74
C ALA A 131 9.19 16.50 -9.26
N ALA A 132 8.22 17.25 -9.78
CA ALA A 132 8.02 17.43 -11.22
C ALA A 132 9.12 18.27 -11.88
N GLY A 133 9.85 19.09 -11.11
CA GLY A 133 10.83 20.06 -11.59
C GLY A 133 10.17 21.29 -12.21
N THR A 134 9.08 21.78 -11.59
CA THR A 134 8.24 22.89 -12.08
C THR A 134 7.97 23.95 -11.01
N THR A 135 8.74 23.99 -9.93
CA THR A 135 8.59 24.92 -8.80
C THR A 135 8.50 26.38 -9.24
N GLU A 136 9.26 26.79 -10.26
CA GLU A 136 9.28 28.15 -10.80
C GLU A 136 7.96 28.60 -11.45
N ARG A 137 7.08 27.65 -11.79
CA ARG A 137 5.76 27.92 -12.37
C ARG A 137 4.74 28.33 -11.32
N PHE A 138 5.01 28.06 -10.04
CA PHE A 138 4.10 28.35 -8.94
C PHE A 138 4.52 29.59 -8.16
N ALA A 139 3.56 30.45 -7.84
CA ALA A 139 3.77 31.61 -6.98
C ALA A 139 2.54 31.88 -6.10
N ASP A 140 2.73 32.67 -5.04
CA ASP A 140 1.66 33.14 -4.15
C ASP A 140 0.75 32.03 -3.58
N VAL A 141 1.31 30.83 -3.32
CA VAL A 141 0.57 29.68 -2.81
C VAL A 141 0.05 29.96 -1.40
N ARG A 142 -1.28 29.89 -1.22
CA ARG A 142 -1.99 30.09 0.06
C ARG A 142 -3.03 29.02 0.25
N CYS A 143 -3.08 28.44 1.44
CA CYS A 143 -4.08 27.46 1.81
C CYS A 143 -4.67 27.83 3.18
N ASP A 144 -5.99 27.73 3.29
CA ASP A 144 -6.72 27.84 4.56
C ASP A 144 -7.85 26.81 4.57
N LEU A 145 -7.66 25.73 5.31
CA LEU A 145 -8.64 24.65 5.44
C LEU A 145 -9.62 24.86 6.61
N HIS A 146 -9.53 26.01 7.28
CA HIS A 146 -10.39 26.36 8.41
C HIS A 146 -10.39 25.32 9.55
N PHE A 147 -9.28 24.60 9.77
CA PHE A 147 -9.09 23.75 10.94
C PHE A 147 -9.29 24.56 12.22
N GLY A 148 -10.31 24.20 13.02
CA GLY A 148 -10.63 24.91 14.26
C GLY A 148 -12.07 24.69 14.74
N PRO A 149 -12.48 25.32 15.85
CA PRO A 149 -13.79 25.10 16.48
C PRO A 149 -15.00 25.50 15.62
N ASN A 150 -14.79 26.23 14.52
CA ASN A 150 -15.83 26.61 13.57
C ASN A 150 -15.89 25.72 12.32
N PHE A 151 -15.03 24.71 12.21
CA PHE A 151 -14.96 23.79 11.07
C PHE A 151 -16.33 23.16 10.72
N ALA A 152 -17.08 22.75 11.75
CA ALA A 152 -18.42 22.18 11.59
C ALA A 152 -19.45 23.13 10.93
N LYS A 153 -19.14 24.43 10.81
CA LYS A 153 -20.01 25.44 10.17
C LYS A 153 -19.61 25.75 8.73
N PHE A 154 -18.36 25.48 8.35
CA PHE A 154 -17.78 25.77 7.03
C PHE A 154 -16.87 24.61 6.61
N PRO A 155 -17.44 23.52 6.07
CA PRO A 155 -16.68 22.31 5.73
C PRO A 155 -15.92 22.43 4.40
N VAL A 156 -15.68 23.66 3.94
CA VAL A 156 -14.98 23.96 2.69
C VAL A 156 -13.81 24.86 3.03
N GLY A 157 -12.61 24.38 2.72
CA GLY A 157 -11.38 25.16 2.76
C GLY A 157 -11.07 25.76 1.40
N GLU A 158 -9.99 26.54 1.32
CA GLU A 158 -9.56 27.17 0.08
C GLU A 158 -8.08 26.94 -0.19
N LEU A 159 -7.75 26.73 -1.47
CA LEU A 159 -6.39 26.76 -1.99
C LEU A 159 -6.32 27.77 -3.13
N HIS A 160 -5.32 28.64 -3.07
CA HIS A 160 -5.04 29.67 -4.07
C HIS A 160 -3.57 29.62 -4.45
N TYR A 161 -3.25 29.75 -5.74
CA TYR A 161 -1.90 29.95 -6.23
C TYR A 161 -1.91 30.63 -7.59
N ARG A 162 -0.74 31.07 -8.06
CA ARG A 162 -0.52 31.48 -9.45
C ARG A 162 0.25 30.39 -10.17
N LEU A 163 -0.25 29.97 -11.33
CA LEU A 163 0.41 29.06 -12.26
C LEU A 163 0.80 29.83 -13.52
N ASP A 164 2.09 29.96 -13.78
CA ASP A 164 2.62 30.74 -14.91
C ASP A 164 2.08 32.18 -14.95
N GLY A 165 1.82 32.75 -13.77
CA GLY A 165 1.25 34.08 -13.58
C GLY A 165 -0.29 34.14 -13.53
N GLU A 166 -0.98 33.09 -13.96
CA GLU A 166 -2.44 33.01 -13.98
C GLU A 166 -3.00 32.54 -12.62
N PRO A 167 -4.05 33.20 -12.09
CA PRO A 167 -4.63 32.81 -10.80
C PRO A 167 -5.41 31.50 -10.91
N VAL A 168 -5.17 30.60 -9.96
CA VAL A 168 -5.88 29.34 -9.77
C VAL A 168 -6.49 29.32 -8.37
N HIS A 169 -7.75 28.89 -8.28
CA HIS A 169 -8.50 28.79 -7.04
C HIS A 169 -9.24 27.46 -6.99
N HIS A 170 -9.18 26.81 -5.83
CA HIS A 170 -9.92 25.58 -5.53
C HIS A 170 -10.68 25.74 -4.22
N ASP A 171 -11.95 25.33 -4.26
CA ASP A 171 -12.72 24.97 -3.07
C ASP A 171 -12.32 23.55 -2.66
N VAL A 172 -11.92 23.36 -1.42
CA VAL A 172 -11.43 22.09 -0.88
C VAL A 172 -12.50 21.49 0.02
N ALA A 173 -13.06 20.33 -0.33
CA ALA A 173 -13.89 19.59 0.58
C ALA A 173 -13.02 19.00 1.70
N VAL A 174 -13.23 19.42 2.95
CA VAL A 174 -12.42 18.92 4.07
C VAL A 174 -13.18 17.77 4.76
N GLU A 175 -12.67 16.55 4.62
CA GLU A 175 -13.22 15.32 5.23
C GLU A 175 -12.23 14.73 6.25
N GLY A 176 -12.12 15.36 7.42
CA GLY A 176 -11.17 14.91 8.45
C GLY A 176 -9.73 15.03 7.96
N GLU A 177 -9.01 13.90 7.92
CA GLU A 177 -7.60 13.83 7.49
C GLU A 177 -7.45 13.51 5.99
N TRP A 178 -8.57 13.33 5.29
CA TRP A 178 -8.58 12.93 3.90
C TRP A 178 -8.45 14.12 2.96
N ALA A 179 -7.59 13.97 1.95
CA ALA A 179 -7.53 14.90 0.84
C ALA A 179 -8.81 14.86 -0.01
N ASP A 180 -9.14 15.99 -0.63
CA ASP A 180 -10.02 16.13 -1.78
C ASP A 180 -9.34 15.61 -3.07
N PRO A 181 -9.91 14.57 -3.73
CA PRO A 181 -9.38 13.99 -4.95
C PRO A 181 -9.20 14.95 -6.10
N GLU A 182 -10.15 15.85 -6.32
CA GLU A 182 -10.14 16.70 -7.51
C GLU A 182 -9.08 17.78 -7.37
N VAL A 183 -8.92 18.31 -6.16
CA VAL A 183 -7.85 19.27 -5.85
C VAL A 183 -6.49 18.60 -6.01
N VAL A 184 -6.31 17.39 -5.46
CA VAL A 184 -5.07 16.62 -5.63
C VAL A 184 -4.79 16.39 -7.11
N ARG A 185 -5.75 15.84 -7.86
CA ARG A 185 -5.65 15.58 -9.30
C ARG A 185 -5.23 16.84 -10.06
N ARG A 186 -5.81 17.98 -9.70
CA ARG A 186 -5.51 19.25 -10.35
C ARG A 186 -4.11 19.77 -10.04
N ILE A 187 -3.63 19.61 -8.81
CA ILE A 187 -2.25 19.94 -8.43
C ILE A 187 -1.24 19.11 -9.26
N PHE A 188 -1.44 17.80 -9.38
CA PHE A 188 -0.57 16.93 -10.19
C PHE A 188 -0.60 17.31 -11.68
N GLN A 189 -1.77 17.66 -12.22
CA GLN A 189 -1.91 18.15 -13.59
C GLN A 189 -1.18 19.48 -13.80
N ASP A 190 -1.41 20.46 -12.94
CA ASP A 190 -0.81 21.79 -13.05
C ASP A 190 0.72 21.73 -12.95
N ALA A 191 1.26 20.82 -12.12
CA ALA A 191 2.70 20.60 -11.96
C ALA A 191 3.34 19.82 -13.13
N THR A 192 2.56 19.26 -14.05
CA THR A 192 3.09 18.45 -15.15
C THR A 192 3.98 19.29 -16.09
N PRO A 193 5.26 18.92 -16.28
CA PRO A 193 6.17 19.64 -17.16
C PRO A 193 5.85 19.35 -18.63
N GLU A 194 6.26 20.25 -19.52
CA GLU A 194 6.14 20.06 -20.96
C GLU A 194 6.85 18.77 -21.42
N GLY A 195 6.26 18.07 -22.41
CA GLY A 195 6.78 16.81 -22.94
C GLY A 195 6.61 15.60 -22.02
N HIS A 196 5.96 15.77 -20.86
CA HIS A 196 5.68 14.68 -19.92
C HIS A 196 4.19 14.49 -19.73
N ARG A 197 3.83 13.30 -19.24
CA ARG A 197 2.49 13.00 -18.74
C ARG A 197 2.58 12.51 -17.31
N TRP A 198 1.66 12.97 -16.47
CA TRP A 198 1.46 12.41 -15.15
C TRP A 198 0.72 11.06 -15.25
N VAL A 199 1.27 10.05 -14.59
CA VAL A 199 0.69 8.70 -14.45
C VAL A 199 0.72 8.31 -12.96
N ALA A 200 -0.25 7.54 -12.50
CA ALA A 200 -0.31 7.06 -11.13
C ALA A 200 -0.67 5.57 -11.09
N THR A 201 -0.29 4.89 -10.00
CA THR A 201 -0.75 3.51 -9.72
C THR A 201 -2.26 3.50 -9.44
N GLY A 202 -2.89 2.33 -9.58
CA GLY A 202 -4.35 2.17 -9.38
C GLY A 202 -4.82 2.58 -7.98
N ASP A 203 -3.97 2.40 -6.97
CA ASP A 203 -4.22 2.83 -5.59
C ASP A 203 -3.85 4.29 -5.29
N PHE A 204 -3.37 5.05 -6.28
CA PHE A 204 -2.92 6.44 -6.15
C PHE A 204 -1.80 6.67 -5.11
N ALA A 205 -1.09 5.62 -4.70
CA ALA A 205 0.01 5.76 -3.74
C ALA A 205 1.29 6.30 -4.40
N VAL A 206 1.50 6.00 -5.69
CA VAL A 206 2.67 6.43 -6.45
C VAL A 206 2.23 7.25 -7.65
N HIS A 207 2.81 8.43 -7.78
CA HIS A 207 2.62 9.36 -8.89
C HIS A 207 3.95 9.60 -9.57
N VAL A 208 3.99 9.54 -10.89
CA VAL A 208 5.22 9.73 -11.68
C VAL A 208 4.97 10.61 -12.90
N TRP A 209 5.93 11.46 -13.24
CA TRP A 209 5.95 12.19 -14.51
C TRP A 209 6.93 11.55 -15.47
N VAL A 210 6.42 11.08 -16.59
CA VAL A 210 7.18 10.27 -17.55
C VAL A 210 7.13 10.92 -18.94
N PRO A 211 8.13 10.70 -19.80
CA PRO A 211 8.08 11.16 -21.18
C PRO A 211 6.79 10.70 -21.86
N GLU A 212 6.19 11.57 -22.67
CA GLU A 212 4.88 11.32 -23.27
C GLU A 212 4.84 10.02 -24.10
N GLU A 213 5.94 9.66 -24.76
CA GLU A 213 6.07 8.43 -25.53
C GLU A 213 5.95 7.14 -24.70
N HIS A 214 6.22 7.19 -23.39
CA HIS A 214 6.19 6.03 -22.50
C HIS A 214 4.93 5.96 -21.64
N ALA A 215 4.17 7.05 -21.54
CA ALA A 215 3.06 7.19 -20.60
C ALA A 215 1.98 6.10 -20.76
N ASP A 216 1.55 5.83 -21.99
CA ASP A 216 0.52 4.81 -22.26
C ASP A 216 1.03 3.38 -22.00
N ASN A 217 2.34 3.16 -22.09
CA ASN A 217 2.93 1.86 -21.74
C ASN A 217 2.95 1.67 -20.22
N ILE A 218 3.41 2.69 -19.49
CA ILE A 218 3.49 2.67 -18.03
C ILE A 218 2.09 2.55 -17.42
N ALA A 219 1.10 3.29 -17.92
CA ALA A 219 -0.28 3.17 -17.46
C ALA A 219 -0.84 1.74 -17.62
N ARG A 220 -0.53 1.07 -18.74
CA ARG A 220 -0.92 -0.33 -18.97
C ARG A 220 -0.20 -1.30 -18.04
N ILE A 221 1.07 -1.06 -17.75
CA ILE A 221 1.83 -1.86 -16.76
C ILE A 221 1.15 -1.71 -15.40
N PHE A 222 0.91 -0.49 -14.91
CA PHE A 222 0.24 -0.28 -13.62
C PHE A 222 -1.13 -0.94 -13.52
N ALA A 223 -1.95 -0.91 -14.58
CA ALA A 223 -3.24 -1.61 -14.57
C ALA A 223 -3.06 -3.14 -14.44
N SER A 224 -2.04 -3.72 -15.09
CA SER A 224 -1.71 -5.14 -14.95
C SER A 224 -1.18 -5.48 -13.57
N GLU A 225 -0.32 -4.64 -13.00
CA GLU A 225 0.26 -4.84 -11.67
C GLU A 225 -0.78 -4.68 -10.56
N ASP A 226 -1.75 -3.78 -10.74
CA ASP A 226 -2.87 -3.62 -9.79
C ASP A 226 -3.71 -4.90 -9.72
N THR A 227 -4.00 -5.52 -10.87
CA THR A 227 -4.67 -6.83 -10.92
C THR A 227 -3.85 -7.92 -10.21
N ALA A 228 -2.52 -7.90 -10.34
CA ALA A 228 -1.64 -8.85 -9.65
C ALA A 228 -1.63 -8.61 -8.13
N ALA A 229 -1.55 -7.35 -7.70
CA ALA A 229 -1.62 -6.94 -6.30
C ALA A 229 -2.97 -7.33 -5.67
N GLU A 230 -4.08 -7.14 -6.39
CA GLU A 230 -5.41 -7.60 -6.00
C GLU A 230 -5.44 -9.11 -5.74
N ALA A 231 -4.93 -9.90 -6.68
CA ALA A 231 -4.90 -11.36 -6.57
C ALA A 231 -4.03 -11.81 -5.39
N ARG A 232 -2.88 -11.16 -5.17
CA ARG A 232 -1.98 -11.44 -4.04
C ARG A 232 -2.64 -11.14 -2.70
N LEU A 233 -3.28 -9.98 -2.57
CA LEU A 233 -3.99 -9.59 -1.34
C LEU A 233 -5.17 -10.53 -1.05
N ALA A 234 -5.94 -10.89 -2.08
CA ALA A 234 -7.04 -11.85 -1.93
C ALA A 234 -6.54 -13.24 -1.46
N GLY A 235 -5.41 -13.70 -2.00
CA GLY A 235 -4.74 -14.93 -1.54
C GLY A 235 -4.36 -14.89 -0.07
N ARG A 236 -3.75 -13.78 0.39
CA ARG A 236 -3.40 -13.60 1.82
C ARG A 236 -4.62 -13.62 2.73
N PHE A 237 -5.67 -12.89 2.38
CA PHE A 237 -6.89 -12.89 3.20
C PHE A 237 -7.56 -14.26 3.27
N TYR A 238 -7.46 -15.05 2.19
CA TYR A 238 -7.93 -16.44 2.21
C TYR A 238 -7.11 -17.29 3.19
N GLU A 239 -5.78 -17.22 3.13
CA GLU A 239 -4.88 -17.95 4.04
C GLU A 239 -5.10 -17.54 5.51
N GLU A 240 -5.20 -16.24 5.81
CA GLU A 240 -5.44 -15.74 7.16
C GLU A 240 -6.79 -16.21 7.74
N ARG A 241 -7.84 -16.23 6.91
CA ARG A 241 -9.18 -16.68 7.32
C ARG A 241 -9.28 -18.20 7.51
N HIS A 242 -8.49 -18.97 6.77
CA HIS A 242 -8.61 -20.43 6.74
C HIS A 242 -7.52 -21.18 7.51
N HIS A 243 -6.39 -20.56 7.84
CA HIS A 243 -5.30 -21.20 8.57
C HIS A 243 -5.05 -20.69 10.00
N GLY A 244 -5.59 -19.52 10.39
CA GLY A 244 -5.50 -19.01 11.77
C GLY A 244 -4.05 -18.81 12.29
N PRO A 245 -3.84 -18.09 13.40
CA PRO A 245 -2.51 -17.94 13.95
C PRO A 245 -2.02 -19.31 14.44
N HIS A 246 -0.93 -19.81 13.86
CA HIS A 246 -0.20 -20.94 14.40
C HIS A 246 0.12 -20.66 15.88
N ARG A 247 -0.65 -21.25 16.80
CA ARG A 247 -0.25 -21.38 18.19
C ARG A 247 1.00 -22.25 18.17
N HIS A 248 2.15 -21.64 18.42
CA HIS A 248 3.32 -22.36 18.90
C HIS A 248 2.88 -23.19 20.11
N HIS A 249 2.73 -24.50 19.90
CA HIS A 249 2.75 -25.45 20.99
C HIS A 249 4.18 -25.44 21.55
N PRO A 250 4.42 -25.08 22.82
CA PRO A 250 5.66 -25.47 23.44
C PRO A 250 5.59 -26.98 23.69
N ASP A 251 6.59 -27.70 23.17
CA ASP A 251 6.89 -29.09 23.54
C ASP A 251 6.99 -29.19 25.08
N PRO A 252 6.32 -30.15 25.74
CA PRO A 252 6.69 -30.53 27.09
C PRO A 252 7.75 -31.63 27.00
N ALA A 253 9.01 -31.22 26.85
CA ALA A 253 10.13 -32.09 27.20
C ALA A 253 10.44 -31.92 28.70
N GLY A 254 10.23 -32.99 29.47
CA GLY A 254 10.95 -33.21 30.73
C GLY A 254 10.12 -33.15 32.01
N ALA A 255 9.58 -34.29 32.43
CA ALA A 255 9.49 -34.64 33.85
C ALA A 255 9.68 -36.15 34.02
N VAL A 256 10.44 -36.48 35.05
CA VAL A 256 11.26 -37.66 35.24
C VAL A 256 10.48 -38.77 35.96
N HIS A 257 10.92 -40.02 35.75
CA HIS A 257 10.60 -41.25 36.48
C HIS A 257 10.24 -41.09 37.97
N GLU A 258 9.22 -41.83 38.41
CA GLU A 258 9.24 -42.60 39.67
C GLU A 258 8.31 -43.83 39.52
N GLU A 259 8.90 -45.03 39.62
CA GLU A 259 8.22 -46.33 39.79
C GLU A 259 7.87 -46.57 41.26
N GLN A 260 6.74 -47.23 41.52
CA GLN A 260 6.40 -48.16 42.64
C GLN A 260 4.87 -48.23 42.76
N GLU A 261 4.16 -49.32 43.03
CA GLU A 261 4.43 -50.75 43.29
C GLU A 261 3.03 -51.43 43.29
N GLU A 262 2.97 -52.74 43.03
CA GLU A 262 1.75 -53.56 43.04
C GLU A 262 0.99 -53.56 44.39
N ALA A 263 -0.35 -53.62 44.33
CA ALA A 263 -1.15 -54.37 45.32
C ALA A 263 -2.53 -54.76 44.74
N ALA A 264 -2.78 -56.07 44.72
CA ALA A 264 -4.05 -56.71 44.39
C ALA A 264 -4.97 -56.88 45.63
N GLN A 265 -6.29 -56.86 45.43
CA GLN A 265 -7.35 -57.59 46.18
C GLN A 265 -8.73 -57.14 45.65
N GLN A 266 -9.43 -57.93 44.82
CA GLN A 266 -10.45 -58.93 45.19
C GLN A 266 -11.51 -58.46 46.21
N GLY A 267 -12.80 -58.54 45.81
CA GLY A 267 -13.94 -58.56 46.73
C GLY A 267 -15.31 -58.25 46.10
N GLU A 268 -16.03 -59.32 45.74
CA GLU A 268 -17.49 -59.57 45.87
C GLU A 268 -18.51 -58.57 45.27
N GLU A 269 -19.26 -58.94 44.21
CA GLU A 269 -20.50 -59.74 44.21
C GLU A 269 -21.73 -59.08 44.85
N GLY A 270 -22.80 -58.91 44.04
CA GLY A 270 -24.17 -58.91 44.56
C GLY A 270 -25.22 -58.17 43.72
N HIS A 271 -26.01 -58.94 42.94
CA HIS A 271 -27.49 -58.87 42.83
C HIS A 271 -28.16 -57.60 42.27
N ARG A 272 -29.27 -57.57 41.51
CA ARG A 272 -30.04 -58.45 40.60
C ARG A 272 -31.22 -57.57 40.12
N ASP A 273 -31.76 -57.90 38.95
CA ASP A 273 -33.14 -57.71 38.47
C ASP A 273 -33.65 -56.31 38.05
N GLY A 274 -34.24 -56.28 36.83
CA GLY A 274 -34.92 -55.15 36.17
C GLY A 274 -36.38 -54.93 36.63
N PRO A 275 -37.36 -54.55 35.78
CA PRO A 275 -37.35 -54.31 34.33
C PRO A 275 -38.05 -53.01 33.85
N ASP A 276 -37.91 -52.74 32.55
CA ASP A 276 -38.90 -52.29 31.55
C ASP A 276 -40.14 -51.47 32.00
N HIS A 277 -40.28 -50.26 31.45
CA HIS A 277 -41.57 -49.82 30.89
C HIS A 277 -41.42 -48.69 29.85
N ARG A 278 -41.78 -49.03 28.62
CA ARG A 278 -42.21 -48.15 27.52
C ARG A 278 -43.35 -47.19 27.94
N ARG A 279 -43.36 -45.96 27.40
CA ARG A 279 -44.30 -45.44 26.37
C ARG A 279 -44.47 -43.90 26.43
N ASP A 280 -44.21 -43.29 25.28
CA ASP A 280 -45.04 -42.35 24.51
C ASP A 280 -45.92 -41.33 25.22
N GLY A 281 -45.75 -40.06 24.85
CA GLY A 281 -46.80 -39.05 25.01
C GLY A 281 -46.38 -37.60 24.79
N GLN A 282 -46.50 -37.16 23.54
CA GLN A 282 -46.67 -35.77 23.04
C GLN A 282 -45.49 -34.80 23.04
#